data_AF-A0A0G0VGZ7-F1
#
_entry.id   AF-A0A0G0VGZ7-F1
#
_cell.length_a   1.000
_cell.length_b   1.000
_cell.length_c   1.000
_cell.angle_alpha   90.00
_cell.angle_beta   90.00
_cell.angle_gamma   90.00
#
_symmetry.space_group_name_H-M   'P 1'
#
loop_
_entity.id
_entity.type
_entity.pdbx_description
1 polymer ?
#
loop_
_entity_poly.entity_id
_entity_poly.type
_entity_poly.pdbx_seq_one_letter_code
_entity_poly.pdbx_strand_id
1 'polypeptide(L)'
;MAEEGVIVVQSTQQLSNRDERGKFKPGFSGNPGGRPKGFLTSIMYDILKKDGNQSENIIKKLLEMALSGDIAAIKEILDRIEGKSVMKAEVKTVDAPKSILETYVPTNDSNQEIKGVE
;
A
#
# COMPACT_ATOMS: atom_id res chain seq x y z
N MET A 1 -8.48 38.91 45.02
CA MET A 1 -9.74 38.44 44.39
C MET A 1 -9.55 38.57 42.89
N ALA A 2 -9.81 37.47 42.17
CA ALA A 2 -10.02 37.36 40.71
C ALA A 2 -8.82 37.66 39.76
N GLU A 3 -8.41 36.84 38.80
CA GLU A 3 -8.65 35.43 38.41
C GLU A 3 -7.42 34.95 37.64
N GLU A 4 -6.87 33.79 38.00
CA GLU A 4 -5.85 33.11 37.19
C GLU A 4 -6.55 32.44 36.00
N GLY A 5 -6.37 33.01 34.81
CA GLY A 5 -6.93 32.48 33.57
C GLY A 5 -6.29 31.14 33.21
N VAL A 6 -7.01 30.06 33.46
CA VAL A 6 -6.67 28.72 32.98
C VAL A 6 -6.79 28.72 31.45
N ILE A 7 -5.64 28.72 30.75
CA ILE A 7 -5.61 28.43 29.31
C ILE A 7 -5.83 26.92 29.18
N VAL A 8 -7.08 26.52 28.97
CA VAL A 8 -7.43 25.16 28.55
C VAL A 8 -6.90 25.00 27.14
N VAL A 9 -5.71 24.40 27.01
CA VAL A 9 -5.22 23.91 25.72
C VAL A 9 -6.13 22.76 25.33
N GLN A 10 -7.17 23.07 24.53
CA GLN A 10 -8.02 22.07 23.93
C GLN A 10 -7.11 21.17 23.10
N SER A 11 -6.93 19.94 23.57
CA SER A 11 -6.25 18.88 22.82
C SER A 11 -6.92 18.82 21.45
N THR A 12 -6.20 19.21 20.40
CA THR A 12 -6.58 18.91 19.03
C THR A 12 -6.49 17.39 18.89
N GLN A 13 -7.55 16.69 19.30
CA GLN A 13 -7.74 15.29 18.98
C GLN A 13 -7.73 15.22 17.46
N GLN A 14 -6.62 14.79 16.86
CA GLN A 14 -6.61 14.39 15.47
C GLN A 14 -7.66 13.28 15.36
N LEU A 15 -8.80 13.61 14.77
CA LEU A 15 -9.92 12.69 14.56
C LEU A 15 -9.35 11.49 13.79
N SER A 16 -9.14 10.38 14.49
CA SER A 16 -8.59 9.18 13.86
C SER A 16 -9.61 8.71 12.82
N ASN A 17 -9.22 8.71 11.54
CA ASN A 17 -10.03 8.14 10.44
C ASN A 17 -10.10 6.61 10.52
N ARG A 18 -9.78 6.04 11.68
CA ARG A 18 -9.72 4.61 11.97
C ARG A 18 -10.54 4.26 13.22
N ASP A 19 -11.13 3.08 13.23
CA ASP A 19 -11.83 2.52 14.38
C ASP A 19 -10.85 1.94 15.43
N GLU A 20 -11.39 1.47 16.56
CA GLU A 20 -10.62 0.86 17.65
C GLU A 20 -9.85 -0.41 17.24
N ARG A 21 -10.22 -1.01 16.10
CA ARG A 21 -9.59 -2.19 15.50
C ARG A 21 -8.59 -1.81 14.40
N GLY A 22 -8.33 -0.51 14.20
CA GLY A 22 -7.41 0.01 13.20
C GLY A 22 -7.94 0.02 11.77
N LYS A 23 -9.21 -0.33 11.53
CA LYS A 23 -9.83 -0.27 10.18
C LYS A 23 -10.19 1.17 9.85
N PHE A 24 -10.18 1.55 8.58
CA PHE A 24 -10.70 2.85 8.18
C PHE A 24 -12.20 2.94 8.48
N LYS A 25 -12.62 4.07 9.06
CA LYS A 25 -14.04 4.36 9.28
C LYS A 25 -14.76 4.42 7.92
N PRO A 26 -16.05 4.05 7.84
CA PRO A 26 -16.82 4.16 6.60
C PRO A 26 -16.72 5.59 6.01
N GLY A 27 -16.47 5.68 4.71
CA GLY A 27 -16.24 6.97 4.02
C GLY A 27 -14.80 7.48 4.05
N PHE A 28 -13.91 6.83 4.80
CA PHE A 28 -12.48 7.15 4.79
C PHE A 28 -11.69 6.07 4.04
N SER A 29 -10.77 6.52 3.19
CA SER A 29 -9.84 5.65 2.46
C SER A 29 -8.42 5.93 2.95
N GLY A 30 -7.61 4.88 3.05
CA GLY A 30 -6.17 5.02 3.25
C GLY A 30 -5.44 5.62 2.07
N ASN A 31 -6.07 5.62 0.90
CA ASN A 31 -5.58 6.28 -0.30
C ASN A 31 -6.72 7.12 -0.94
N PRO A 32 -6.97 8.35 -0.45
CA PRO A 32 -8.03 9.21 -0.96
C PRO A 32 -7.85 9.60 -2.44
N GLY A 33 -6.60 9.73 -2.90
CA GLY A 33 -6.29 10.02 -4.30
C GLY A 33 -6.42 8.81 -5.24
N GLY A 34 -6.75 7.63 -4.69
CA GLY A 34 -6.76 6.38 -5.44
C GLY A 34 -5.38 6.00 -5.98
N ARG A 35 -5.34 4.99 -6.85
CA ARG A 35 -4.12 4.68 -7.59
C ARG A 35 -3.88 5.84 -8.59
N PRO A 36 -2.74 6.55 -8.56
CA PRO A 36 -2.40 7.53 -9.60
C PRO A 36 -2.60 7.01 -11.04
N LYS A 37 -2.74 7.92 -12.01
CA LYS A 37 -2.91 7.54 -13.42
C LYS A 37 -1.56 7.32 -14.10
N GLY A 38 -1.53 6.55 -15.20
CA GLY A 38 -0.33 6.36 -16.02
C GLY A 38 0.63 5.26 -15.55
N PHE A 39 0.21 4.38 -14.64
CA PHE A 39 1.02 3.22 -14.31
C PHE A 39 1.05 2.19 -15.43
N LEU A 40 2.11 1.39 -15.43
CA LEU A 40 2.29 0.28 -16.35
C LEU A 40 1.05 -0.63 -16.43
N THR A 41 0.39 -0.90 -15.30
CA THR A 41 -0.82 -1.73 -15.26
C THR A 41 -1.97 -1.16 -16.10
N SER A 42 -2.21 0.16 -16.04
CA SER A 42 -3.27 0.79 -16.85
C SER A 42 -2.95 0.74 -18.34
N ILE A 43 -1.69 1.03 -18.70
CA ILE A 43 -1.23 1.01 -20.09
C ILE A 43 -1.32 -0.41 -20.67
N MET A 44 -0.85 -1.40 -19.91
CA MET A 44 -0.91 -2.81 -20.31
C MET A 44 -2.36 -3.28 -20.50
N TYR A 45 -3.26 -2.90 -19.59
CA TYR A 45 -4.68 -3.22 -19.73
C TYR A 45 -5.29 -2.63 -21.00
N ASP A 46 -4.98 -1.37 -21.32
CA ASP A 46 -5.46 -0.72 -22.54
C ASP A 46 -4.93 -1.40 -23.80
N ILE A 47 -3.68 -1.84 -23.82
CA ILE A 47 -3.09 -2.59 -24.94
C ILE A 47 -3.80 -3.94 -25.12
N LEU A 48 -3.95 -4.70 -24.03
CA LEU A 48 -4.58 -6.02 -24.06
C LEU A 48 -6.07 -5.97 -24.43
N LYS A 49 -6.76 -4.87 -24.09
CA LYS A 49 -8.18 -4.69 -24.41
C LYS A 49 -8.41 -4.25 -25.86
N LYS A 50 -7.50 -3.45 -26.43
CA LYS A 50 -7.63 -2.95 -27.80
C LYS A 50 -7.49 -4.05 -28.85
N ASP A 51 -6.70 -5.08 -28.56
CA ASP A 51 -6.49 -6.21 -29.45
C ASP A 51 -6.80 -7.51 -28.69
N GLY A 52 -8.01 -8.04 -28.92
CA GLY A 52 -8.55 -9.20 -28.21
C GLY A 52 -7.69 -10.45 -28.33
N ASN A 53 -6.81 -10.54 -29.33
CA ASN A 53 -5.94 -11.69 -29.55
C ASN A 53 -4.61 -11.60 -28.77
N GLN A 54 -4.22 -10.44 -28.24
CA GLN A 54 -2.94 -10.28 -27.53
C GLN A 54 -2.88 -11.13 -26.27
N SER A 55 -4.00 -11.22 -25.54
CA SER A 55 -4.08 -12.06 -24.35
C SER A 55 -3.86 -13.53 -24.69
N GLU A 56 -4.47 -14.02 -25.79
CA GLU A 56 -4.27 -15.39 -26.26
C GLU A 56 -2.83 -15.64 -26.71
N ASN A 57 -2.22 -14.69 -27.43
CA ASN A 57 -0.83 -14.80 -27.89
C ASN A 57 0.16 -14.86 -26.72
N ILE A 58 -0.07 -14.09 -25.65
CA ILE A 58 0.76 -14.15 -24.44
C ILE A 58 0.65 -15.53 -23.78
N ILE A 59 -0.55 -16.09 -23.68
CA ILE A 59 -0.73 -17.44 -23.14
C ILE A 59 -0.06 -18.50 -24.01
N LYS A 60 -0.17 -18.41 -25.34
CA LYS A 60 0.54 -19.31 -26.27
C LYS A 60 2.05 -19.24 -26.07
N LYS A 61 2.60 -18.03 -25.91
CA LYS A 61 4.04 -17.86 -25.67
C LYS A 61 4.47 -18.42 -24.32
N LEU A 62 3.66 -18.22 -23.28
CA LEU A 62 3.91 -18.80 -21.95
C LEU A 62 3.95 -20.33 -21.99
N LEU A 63 3.01 -20.95 -22.73
CA LEU A 63 2.97 -22.40 -22.95
C LEU A 63 4.21 -22.91 -23.70
N GLU A 64 4.60 -22.22 -24.77
CA GLU A 64 5.81 -22.55 -25.54
C GLU A 64 7.07 -22.51 -24.65
N MET A 65 7.22 -21.47 -23.83
CA MET A 65 8.33 -21.35 -22.89
C MET A 65 8.34 -22.49 -21.87
N ALA A 66 7.18 -22.83 -21.31
CA ALA A 66 7.06 -23.94 -20.38
C ALA A 66 7.44 -25.29 -21.02
N LEU A 67 6.95 -25.55 -22.24
CA LEU A 67 7.29 -26.77 -23.00
C LEU A 67 8.78 -26.84 -23.35
N SER A 68 9.44 -25.69 -23.50
CA SER A 68 10.89 -25.62 -23.71
C SER A 68 11.73 -25.83 -22.44
N GLY A 69 11.09 -26.00 -21.27
CA GLY A 69 11.76 -26.24 -19.99
C GLY A 69 11.98 -25.01 -19.12
N ASP A 70 11.36 -23.87 -19.44
CA ASP A 70 11.39 -22.69 -18.55
C ASP A 70 10.60 -22.97 -17.27
N ILE A 71 11.33 -23.18 -16.17
CA ILE A 71 10.77 -23.51 -14.85
C ILE A 71 9.85 -22.40 -14.33
N ALA A 72 10.13 -21.13 -14.63
CA ALA A 72 9.28 -20.02 -14.19
C ALA A 72 7.94 -20.03 -14.94
N ALA A 73 7.95 -20.30 -16.24
CA ALA A 73 6.73 -20.47 -17.03
C ALA A 73 5.92 -21.68 -16.58
N ILE A 74 6.58 -22.83 -16.37
CA ILE A 74 5.94 -24.04 -15.82
C ILE A 74 5.26 -23.73 -14.48
N LYS A 75 5.98 -23.05 -13.57
CA LYS A 75 5.45 -22.68 -12.26
C LYS A 75 4.24 -21.75 -12.36
N GLU A 76 4.30 -20.71 -13.20
CA GLU A 76 3.17 -19.80 -13.38
C GLU A 76 1.93 -20.55 -13.90
N ILE A 77 2.09 -21.49 -14.83
CA ILE A 77 0.99 -22.33 -15.32
C ILE A 77 0.40 -23.19 -14.19
N LEU A 78 1.25 -23.88 -13.42
CA LEU A 78 0.81 -24.70 -12.29
C LEU A 78 0.07 -23.88 -11.24
N ASP A 79 0.60 -22.71 -10.86
CA ASP A 79 0.00 -21.80 -9.88
C ASP A 79 -1.40 -21.30 -10.33
N ARG A 80 -1.67 -21.26 -11.65
CA ARG A 80 -2.97 -20.84 -12.21
C ARG A 80 -3.99 -21.97 -12.28
N ILE A 81 -3.54 -23.20 -12.55
CA ILE A 81 -4.40 -24.38 -12.70
C ILE A 81 -4.69 -25.02 -11.35
N GLU A 82 -3.63 -25.30 -10.57
CA GLU A 82 -3.70 -26.00 -9.29
C GLU A 82 -3.85 -25.03 -8.10
N GLY A 83 -3.59 -23.74 -8.35
CA GLY A 83 -3.54 -22.72 -7.31
C GLY A 83 -2.19 -22.64 -6.62
N LYS A 84 -1.95 -21.52 -5.93
CA LYS A 84 -0.74 -21.34 -5.12
C LYS A 84 -0.85 -22.08 -3.81
N SER A 85 0.23 -22.73 -3.40
CA SER A 85 0.35 -23.29 -2.05
C SER A 85 0.10 -22.20 -1.01
N VAL A 86 -0.88 -22.42 -0.15
CA VAL A 86 -1.24 -21.46 0.90
C VAL A 86 -0.32 -21.70 2.09
N MET A 87 0.75 -20.92 2.20
CA MET A 87 1.52 -20.85 3.44
C MET A 87 0.74 -20.06 4.49
N LYS A 88 0.29 -20.74 5.55
CA LYS A 88 -0.24 -20.08 6.74
C LYS A 88 0.94 -19.59 7.57
N ALA A 89 1.17 -18.28 7.60
CA ALA A 89 2.12 -17.69 8.53
C ALA A 89 1.50 -17.69 9.93
N GLU A 90 2.17 -18.30 10.90
CA GLU A 90 1.81 -18.16 12.30
C GLU A 90 2.17 -16.75 12.77
N VAL A 91 1.18 -15.90 13.00
CA VAL A 91 1.37 -14.61 13.65
C VAL A 91 1.47 -14.85 15.15
N LYS A 92 2.70 -14.91 15.67
CA LYS A 92 2.92 -14.75 17.12
C LYS A 92 2.70 -13.29 17.46
N THR A 93 1.53 -12.96 18.00
CA THR A 93 1.34 -11.67 18.67
C THR A 93 2.24 -11.67 19.91
N VAL A 94 3.40 -11.03 19.82
CA VAL A 94 4.08 -10.57 21.02
C VAL A 94 3.25 -9.41 21.54
N ASP A 95 2.73 -9.54 22.76
CA ASP A 95 2.13 -8.45 23.52
C ASP A 95 3.21 -7.43 23.82
N ALA A 96 3.58 -6.63 22.82
CA ALA A 96 4.45 -5.50 23.01
C ALA A 96 3.64 -4.43 23.77
N PRO A 97 4.13 -3.93 24.91
CA PRO A 97 3.47 -2.81 25.57
C PRO A 97 3.41 -1.64 24.58
N LYS A 98 2.25 -0.97 24.55
CA LYS A 98 1.94 0.21 23.69
C LYS A 98 2.96 1.35 23.76
N SER A 99 3.94 1.29 24.67
CA SER A 99 4.93 2.33 24.94
C SER A 99 6.02 2.50 23.87
N ILE A 100 6.17 1.59 22.90
CA ILE A 100 7.26 1.67 21.90
C ILE A 100 6.87 2.45 20.63
N LEU A 101 5.58 2.75 20.42
CA LEU A 101 5.14 3.50 19.24
C LEU A 101 5.33 5.02 19.33
N GLU A 102 5.80 5.54 20.47
CA GLU A 102 5.83 6.98 20.75
C GLU A 102 7.14 7.68 20.35
N THR A 103 8.20 6.96 19.99
CA THR A 103 9.52 7.57 19.74
C THR A 103 9.96 7.67 18.28
N TYR A 104 9.09 7.36 17.30
CA TYR A 104 9.40 7.68 15.90
C TYR A 104 8.73 8.97 15.48
N VAL A 105 9.40 10.09 15.74
CA VAL A 105 9.17 11.36 15.06
C VAL A 105 10.06 11.36 13.82
N PRO A 106 9.55 11.14 12.60
CA PRO A 106 10.33 11.43 11.41
C PRO A 106 10.51 12.95 11.38
N THR A 107 11.70 13.44 11.74
CA THR A 107 12.10 14.80 11.40
C THR A 107 12.15 14.87 9.89
N ASN A 108 11.11 15.47 9.31
CA ASN A 108 11.09 15.77 7.89
C ASN A 108 12.07 16.93 7.68
N ASP A 109 13.36 16.59 7.56
CA ASP A 109 14.41 17.46 7.05
C ASP A 109 14.08 17.79 5.60
N SER A 110 13.35 18.88 5.37
CA SER A 110 13.28 19.59 4.08
C SER A 110 12.41 20.83 4.22
N ASN A 111 13.03 21.92 4.66
CA ASN A 111 12.86 23.26 4.09
C ASN A 111 13.96 24.17 4.63
N GLN A 112 15.16 24.02 4.08
CA GLN A 112 16.11 25.12 4.04
C GLN A 112 15.71 26.03 2.87
N GLU A 113 15.06 27.16 3.16
CA GLU A 113 15.13 28.34 2.30
C GLU A 113 16.22 29.25 2.85
N ILE A 114 17.39 29.19 2.22
CA ILE A 114 18.39 30.26 2.28
C ILE A 114 18.07 31.21 1.13
N LYS A 115 17.78 32.48 1.45
CA LYS A 115 17.91 33.72 0.63
C LYS A 115 17.25 34.86 1.42
N GLY A 116 17.79 36.06 1.63
CA GLY A 116 19.05 36.73 1.30
C GLY A 116 19.13 37.98 2.20
N VAL A 117 20.31 38.35 2.67
CA VAL A 117 20.97 39.65 2.38
C VAL A 117 20.05 40.87 2.52
N GLU A 118 20.15 41.53 3.67
CA GLU A 118 20.51 42.96 3.80
C GLU A 118 21.20 43.20 5.14
#